data_AF-A0A955E187-F1
#
_entry.id   AF-A0A955E187-F1
#
_cell.length_a   1.000
_cell.length_b   1.000
_cell.length_c   1.000
_cell.angle_alpha   90.00
_cell.angle_beta   90.00
_cell.angle_gamma   90.00
#
_symmetry.space_group_name_H-M   'P 1'
#
loop_
_entity.id
_entity.type
_entity.pdbx_description
1 polymer ?
#
loop_
_entity_poly.entity_id
_entity_poly.type
_entity_poly.pdbx_seq_one_letter_code
_entity_poly.pdbx_strand_id
1 'polypeptide(L)'
;MKTRKTLSKRVKITKNGIILKKQNRTGHLKRKWSANKKTRKRGLGAVVSKGYIKNIKQMLGKSGSKITLNVVESENVEAAATETKSNSKATTSKKVSKKKVAPIEKE
;
A
#
# COMPACT_ATOMS: atom_id res chain seq x y z
N MET A 1 34.75 -6.80 4.85
CA MET A 1 33.65 -7.05 3.89
C MET A 1 33.08 -5.73 3.37
N LYS A 2 33.06 -5.50 2.04
CA LYS A 2 32.52 -4.26 1.44
C LYS A 2 31.00 -4.38 1.23
N THR A 3 30.27 -3.26 1.35
CA THR A 3 28.81 -3.23 1.15
C THR A 3 28.44 -2.91 -0.29
N ARG A 4 27.37 -3.53 -0.81
CA ARG A 4 26.86 -3.21 -2.15
C ARG A 4 26.05 -1.90 -2.13
N LYS A 5 26.66 -0.82 -2.62
CA LYS A 5 26.06 0.53 -2.65
C LYS A 5 24.77 0.62 -3.46
N THR A 6 24.65 -0.15 -4.53
CA THR A 6 23.43 -0.21 -5.35
C THR A 6 22.22 -0.69 -4.56
N LEU A 7 22.41 -1.66 -3.67
CA LEU A 7 21.37 -2.18 -2.79
C LEU A 7 20.99 -1.15 -1.73
N SER A 8 21.99 -0.51 -1.12
CA SER A 8 21.77 0.56 -0.14
C SER A 8 20.98 1.75 -0.70
N LYS A 9 21.08 2.04 -2.01
CA LYS A 9 20.30 3.09 -2.67
C LYS A 9 18.85 2.68 -2.98
N ARG A 10 18.58 1.37 -3.12
CA ARG A 10 17.30 0.82 -3.62
C ARG A 10 16.37 0.33 -2.51
N VAL A 11 16.92 0.13 -1.32
CA VAL A 11 16.23 -0.46 -0.17
C VAL A 11 16.32 0.49 1.02
N LYS A 12 15.21 0.64 1.74
CA LYS A 12 15.16 1.34 3.02
C LYS A 12 14.98 0.31 4.13
N ILE A 13 15.71 0.48 5.23
CA ILE A 13 15.56 -0.34 6.43
C ILE A 13 14.85 0.54 7.46
N THR A 14 13.72 0.07 8.00
CA THR A 14 13.02 0.78 9.07
C THR A 14 13.72 0.61 10.42
N LYS A 15 13.33 1.39 11.42
CA LYS A 15 13.84 1.22 12.80
C LYS A 15 13.61 -0.20 13.33
N ASN A 16 12.51 -0.84 12.90
CA ASN A 16 12.11 -2.19 13.31
C ASN A 16 12.85 -3.31 12.53
N GLY A 17 13.78 -2.95 11.64
CA GLY A 17 14.54 -3.91 10.83
C GLY A 17 13.84 -4.40 9.58
N ILE A 18 12.64 -3.88 9.26
CA ILE A 18 11.87 -4.26 8.07
C ILE A 18 12.49 -3.64 6.82
N ILE A 19 12.63 -4.46 5.79
CA ILE A 19 13.15 -4.07 4.48
C ILE A 19 12.00 -3.57 3.60
N LEU A 20 12.08 -2.30 3.20
CA LEU A 20 11.16 -1.67 2.26
C LEU A 20 11.84 -1.47 0.91
N LYS A 21 11.16 -1.85 -0.18
CA LYS A 21 11.62 -1.62 -1.55
C LYS A 21 10.50 -1.06 -2.42
N LYS A 22 10.89 -0.36 -3.48
CA LYS A 22 9.95 0.02 -4.55
C LYS A 22 9.51 -1.24 -5.31
N GLN A 23 8.24 -1.28 -5.72
CA GLN A 23 7.77 -2.35 -6.60
C GLN A 23 8.43 -2.28 -7.99
N ASN A 24 8.59 -3.44 -8.62
CA ASN A 24 9.20 -3.55 -9.94
C ASN A 24 8.28 -3.01 -11.05
N ARG A 25 8.90 -2.60 -12.17
CA ARG A 25 8.23 -2.20 -13.43
C ARG A 25 7.32 -0.97 -13.31
N THR A 26 7.66 0.02 -12.47
CA THR A 26 6.84 1.24 -12.25
C THR A 26 7.28 2.48 -13.04
N GLY A 27 8.30 2.38 -13.90
CA GLY A 27 8.86 3.52 -14.63
C GLY A 27 8.02 3.93 -15.84
N HIS A 28 7.80 2.98 -16.75
CA HIS A 28 7.21 3.17 -18.07
C HIS A 28 5.79 2.59 -18.20
N LEU A 29 5.12 2.85 -19.33
CA LEU A 29 3.81 2.28 -19.71
C LEU A 29 2.65 2.61 -18.77
N LYS A 30 2.76 3.70 -17.99
CA LYS A 30 1.71 4.14 -17.08
C LYS A 30 0.42 4.52 -17.81
N ARG A 31 0.49 4.99 -19.06
CA ARG A 31 -0.70 5.30 -19.89
C ARG A 31 -1.63 4.09 -20.04
N LYS A 32 -1.06 2.88 -20.18
CA LYS A 32 -1.82 1.62 -20.35
C LYS A 32 -2.31 1.01 -19.03
N TRP A 33 -2.04 1.64 -17.90
CA TRP A 33 -2.44 1.11 -16.59
C TRP A 33 -3.76 1.72 -16.13
N SER A 34 -4.62 0.88 -15.55
CA SER A 34 -5.79 1.34 -14.81
C SER A 34 -5.40 2.22 -13.61
N ALA A 35 -6.30 3.09 -13.19
CA ALA A 35 -6.09 3.99 -12.05
C ALA A 35 -5.73 3.20 -10.78
N ASN A 36 -6.47 2.13 -10.47
CA ASN A 36 -6.22 1.28 -9.31
C ASN A 36 -4.79 0.67 -9.33
N LYS A 37 -4.35 0.17 -10.49
CA LYS A 37 -2.99 -0.40 -10.65
C LYS A 37 -1.90 0.65 -10.41
N LYS A 38 -2.10 1.90 -10.87
CA LYS A 38 -1.16 3.00 -10.61
C LYS A 38 -1.06 3.29 -9.11
N THR A 39 -2.19 3.39 -8.42
CA THR A 39 -2.25 3.68 -6.98
C THR A 39 -1.56 2.60 -6.17
N ARG A 40 -1.90 1.33 -6.37
CA ARG A 40 -1.29 0.20 -5.65
C ARG A 40 0.22 0.11 -5.86
N LYS A 41 0.72 0.52 -7.03
CA LYS A 41 2.15 0.44 -7.38
C LYS A 41 2.99 1.66 -7.03
N ARG A 42 2.39 2.72 -6.47
CA ARG A 42 3.10 3.95 -6.14
C ARG A 42 3.94 3.83 -4.86
N GLY A 43 3.55 2.96 -3.94
CA GLY A 43 4.16 2.80 -2.62
C GLY A 43 5.42 1.94 -2.57
N LEU A 44 6.00 1.88 -1.37
CA LEU A 44 7.04 0.92 -1.00
C LEU A 44 6.37 -0.33 -0.45
N GLY A 45 6.84 -1.51 -0.87
CA GLY A 45 6.41 -2.80 -0.35
C GLY A 45 7.43 -3.38 0.61
N ALA A 46 6.94 -4.04 1.65
CA ALA A 46 7.77 -4.83 2.55
C ALA A 46 8.25 -6.11 1.86
N VAL A 47 9.49 -6.52 2.16
CA VAL A 47 10.00 -7.84 1.78
C VAL A 47 9.57 -8.84 2.85
N VAL A 48 8.85 -9.89 2.42
CA VAL A 48 8.37 -10.96 3.30
C VAL A 48 9.23 -12.23 3.17
N SER A 49 9.83 -12.48 2.01
CA SER A 49 10.59 -13.69 1.74
C SER A 49 11.86 -13.80 2.61
N LYS A 50 11.92 -14.85 3.45
CA LYS A 50 13.06 -15.14 4.33
C LYS A 50 14.38 -15.29 3.57
N GLY A 51 14.37 -16.01 2.43
CA GLY A 51 15.56 -16.20 1.60
C GLY A 51 16.09 -14.89 1.02
N TYR A 52 15.19 -14.02 0.54
CA TYR A 52 15.59 -12.73 0.01
C TYR A 52 16.15 -11.80 1.10
N ILE A 53 15.58 -11.85 2.32
CA ILE A 53 16.09 -11.10 3.48
C ILE A 53 17.52 -11.55 3.83
N LYS A 54 17.79 -12.87 3.87
CA LYS A 54 19.14 -13.41 4.13
C LYS A 54 20.16 -12.87 3.14
N ASN A 55 19.84 -12.91 1.84
CA ASN A 55 20.73 -12.41 0.79
C ASN A 55 20.99 -10.90 0.93
N ILE A 56 19.95 -10.11 1.24
CA ILE A 56 20.11 -8.67 1.48
C ILE A 56 21.00 -8.39 2.70
N LYS A 57 20.79 -9.12 3.79
CA LYS A 57 21.59 -8.99 5.01
C LYS A 57 23.07 -9.26 4.73
N GLN A 58 23.36 -10.33 3.97
CA GLN A 58 24.72 -10.66 3.56
C GLN A 58 25.34 -9.58 2.66
N MET A 59 24.59 -8.98 1.73
CA MET A 59 25.13 -7.96 0.82
C MET A 59 25.34 -6.57 1.48
N LEU A 60 24.65 -6.29 2.58
CA LEU A 60 24.72 -5.01 3.30
C LEU A 60 25.73 -5.00 4.45
N GLY A 61 26.30 -6.15 4.84
CA GLY A 61 27.31 -6.24 5.90
C GLY A 61 26.87 -5.59 7.20
N LYS A 62 27.72 -4.72 7.79
CA LYS A 62 27.44 -4.00 9.06
C LYS A 62 26.14 -3.18 9.02
N SER A 63 25.74 -2.68 7.85
CA SER A 63 24.49 -1.94 7.71
C SER A 63 23.26 -2.86 7.70
N GLY A 64 23.44 -4.14 7.37
CA GLY A 64 22.41 -5.16 7.39
C GLY A 64 22.16 -5.79 8.76
N SER A 65 22.99 -5.50 9.77
CA SER A 65 22.86 -6.09 11.12
C SER A 65 21.51 -5.81 11.78
N LYS A 66 20.93 -4.65 11.47
CA LYS A 66 19.63 -4.18 12.00
C LYS A 66 18.43 -4.92 11.40
N ILE A 67 18.65 -5.78 10.40
CA ILE A 67 17.57 -6.49 9.69
C ILE A 67 17.14 -7.69 10.54
N THR A 68 15.87 -7.68 10.92
CA THR A 68 15.16 -8.77 11.58
C THR A 68 14.49 -9.67 10.54
N LEU A 69 14.37 -10.96 10.85
CA LEU A 69 13.55 -11.85 10.03
C LEU A 69 12.10 -11.59 10.44
N ASN A 70 11.27 -11.16 9.50
CA ASN A 70 9.84 -11.06 9.72
C ASN A 70 9.30 -12.47 9.93
N VAL A 71 9.06 -12.84 11.19
CA VAL A 71 8.11 -13.88 11.57
C VAL A 71 6.77 -13.14 11.67
N VAL A 72 6.09 -13.01 10.52
CA VAL A 72 4.66 -12.71 10.57
C VAL A 72 4.02 -14.09 10.68
N GLU A 73 3.73 -14.48 11.91
CA GLU A 73 2.76 -15.53 12.19
C GLU A 73 1.45 -15.13 11.51
N SER A 74 0.95 -16.03 10.67
CA SER A 74 -0.26 -15.86 9.87
C SER A 74 -1.55 -16.08 10.67
N GLU A 75 -1.51 -15.89 11.99
CA GLU A 75 -2.66 -16.03 12.87
C GLU A 75 -3.39 -14.69 12.96
N ASN A 76 -4.35 -14.46 12.06
CA ASN A 76 -5.57 -13.65 12.25
C ASN A 76 -6.24 -13.37 10.89
N VAL A 77 -6.53 -14.43 10.13
CA VAL A 77 -7.35 -14.33 8.89
C VAL A 77 -8.75 -14.94 9.07
N GLU A 78 -9.06 -15.60 10.20
CA GLU A 78 -10.37 -16.26 10.37
C GLU A 78 -11.44 -15.44 11.12
N ALA A 79 -11.12 -14.32 11.77
CA ALA A 79 -12.08 -13.59 12.60
C ALA A 79 -12.91 -12.49 11.89
N ALA A 80 -12.92 -12.45 10.55
CA ALA A 80 -13.64 -11.39 9.79
C ALA A 80 -14.63 -11.93 8.74
N ALA A 81 -14.79 -13.25 8.61
CA ALA A 81 -15.64 -13.86 7.59
C ALA A 81 -17.06 -14.23 8.08
N THR A 82 -17.37 -14.01 9.36
CA THR A 82 -18.62 -14.49 9.98
C THR A 82 -19.39 -13.42 10.74
N GLU A 83 -19.54 -12.19 10.21
CA GLU A 83 -20.53 -11.26 10.78
C GLU A 83 -21.32 -10.52 9.69
N THR A 84 -22.61 -10.91 9.60
CA THR A 84 -23.78 -10.14 9.12
C THR A 84 -24.10 -10.06 7.63
N LYS A 85 -24.70 -11.15 7.12
CA LYS A 85 -25.87 -11.05 6.22
C LYS A 85 -27.07 -10.54 7.03
N SER A 86 -27.47 -9.29 6.85
CA SER A 86 -28.87 -8.80 6.92
C SER A 86 -28.91 -7.30 7.18
N ASN A 87 -29.26 -6.50 6.16
CA ASN A 87 -30.14 -5.34 6.33
C ASN A 87 -30.63 -4.90 4.95
N SER A 88 -31.64 -5.61 4.46
CA SER A 88 -32.55 -5.14 3.43
C SER A 88 -33.79 -4.57 4.13
N LYS A 89 -33.96 -3.25 4.14
CA LYS A 89 -35.29 -2.60 3.99
C LYS A 89 -35.23 -1.08 3.97
N ALA A 90 -36.15 -0.56 3.17
CA ALA A 90 -36.83 0.73 3.27
C ALA A 90 -36.15 1.99 2.72
N THR A 91 -36.56 2.28 1.48
CA THR A 91 -36.76 3.58 0.85
C THR A 91 -37.19 4.72 1.78
N THR A 92 -36.58 5.90 1.62
CA THR A 92 -37.32 7.18 1.70
C THR A 92 -36.67 8.20 0.77
N SER A 93 -37.38 8.55 -0.30
CA SER A 93 -37.04 9.61 -1.25
C SER A 93 -37.06 10.97 -0.55
N LYS A 94 -35.89 11.60 -0.37
CA LYS A 94 -35.81 12.97 0.14
C LYS A 94 -36.16 13.94 -1.00
N LYS A 95 -37.37 14.49 -0.94
CA LYS A 95 -37.93 15.52 -1.81
C LYS A 95 -36.98 16.73 -1.87
N VAL A 96 -36.32 16.96 -3.00
CA VAL A 96 -35.55 18.18 -3.26
C VAL A 96 -36.53 19.33 -3.43
N SER A 97 -36.68 20.16 -2.40
CA SER A 97 -37.39 21.43 -2.50
C SER A 97 -36.62 22.35 -3.44
N LYS A 98 -37.19 22.63 -4.61
CA LYS A 98 -36.69 23.64 -5.55
C LYS A 98 -36.62 24.99 -4.82
N LYS A 99 -35.42 25.48 -4.53
CA LYS A 99 -35.21 26.86 -4.09
C LYS A 99 -35.46 27.75 -5.29
N LYS A 100 -36.55 28.51 -5.25
CA LYS A 100 -36.99 29.48 -6.26
C LYS A 100 -35.90 30.54 -6.41
N VAL A 101 -35.24 30.60 -7.56
CA VAL A 101 -34.31 31.67 -7.93
C VAL A 101 -35.17 32.89 -8.31
N ALA A 102 -34.94 34.03 -7.66
CA ALA A 102 -35.60 35.30 -8.01
C ALA A 102 -35.06 35.82 -9.35
N PRO A 103 -35.91 36.39 -10.22
CA PRO A 103 -35.45 37.04 -11.45
C PRO A 103 -34.72 38.35 -11.13
N ILE A 104 -33.56 38.53 -11.75
CA ILE A 104 -32.83 39.81 -11.77
C ILE A 104 -33.54 40.70 -12.78
N GLU A 105 -34.19 41.75 -12.30
CA GLU A 105 -34.69 42.84 -13.15
C GLU A 105 -33.48 43.59 -13.73
N LYS A 106 -33.51 43.79 -15.05
CA LYS A 106 -32.60 44.68 -15.76
C LYS A 106 -33.29 46.05 -15.81
N GLU A 107 -32.66 47.05 -15.22
CA GLU A 107 -32.77 48.45 -15.64
C GLU A 107 -31.40 48.90 -16.15
#